data_AF-A0A527VPW2-F1
#
_entry.id   AF-A0A527VPW2-F1
#
_cell.length_a   1.000
_cell.length_b   1.000
_cell.length_c   1.000
_cell.angle_alpha   90.00
_cell.angle_beta   90.00
_cell.angle_gamma   90.00
#
_symmetry.space_group_name_H-M   'P 1'
#
loop_
_entity.id
_entity.type
_entity.pdbx_description
1 polymer ?
#
loop_
_entity_poly.entity_id
_entity_poly.type
_entity_poly.pdbx_seq_one_letter_code
_entity_poly.pdbx_strand_id
1 'polypeptide(L)'
;VFGLGGSSSALAQETQYRLFRYGITISAQCDPYLMRMTASTLKPGDLVIAISATGRTREVIEAVELAKHYRANAICVTAPETELTRVCDVRLTIAVPEYPDTLKPTASRYAF
;
A
#
# COMPACT_ATOMS: atom_id res chain seq x y z
N VAL A 1 7.43 2.02 0.97
CA VAL A 1 6.01 2.20 0.56
C VAL A 1 5.75 1.33 -0.64
N PHE A 2 4.73 0.48 -0.56
CA PHE A 2 4.35 -0.48 -1.60
C PHE A 2 2.99 -0.09 -2.16
N GLY A 3 2.87 -0.07 -3.47
CA GLY A 3 1.62 0.21 -4.15
C GLY A 3 1.70 -0.20 -5.62
N LEU A 4 0.67 -0.88 -6.11
CA LEU A 4 0.65 -1.41 -7.48
C LEU A 4 -0.59 -0.92 -8.23
N GLY A 5 -0.44 -0.64 -9.52
CA GLY A 5 -1.48 -0.07 -10.38
C GLY A 5 -1.53 1.46 -10.32
N GLY A 6 -2.41 2.10 -11.09
CA GLY A 6 -2.36 3.55 -11.32
C GLY A 6 -2.41 4.41 -10.04
N SER A 7 -3.56 4.43 -9.36
CA SER A 7 -3.78 5.28 -8.19
C SER A 7 -2.89 4.90 -7.00
N SER A 8 -2.73 3.61 -6.71
CA SER A 8 -1.90 3.14 -5.58
C SER A 8 -0.41 3.46 -5.78
N SER A 9 0.11 3.31 -7.00
CA SER A 9 1.52 3.64 -7.30
C SER A 9 1.76 5.15 -7.22
N ALA A 10 0.84 5.95 -7.75
CA ALA A 10 0.92 7.40 -7.65
C ALA A 10 0.91 7.87 -6.17
N LEU A 11 0.00 7.33 -5.36
CA LEU A 11 -0.04 7.61 -3.92
C LEU A 11 1.20 7.11 -3.18
N ALA A 12 1.79 5.98 -3.58
CA ALA A 12 3.03 5.48 -2.99
C ALA A 12 4.20 6.46 -3.21
N GLN A 13 4.34 6.98 -4.43
CA GLN A 13 5.35 8.00 -4.76
C GLN A 13 5.07 9.32 -4.02
N GLU A 14 3.82 9.77 -3.99
CA GLU A 14 3.44 10.97 -3.24
C GLU A 14 3.74 10.85 -1.74
N THR A 15 3.49 9.67 -1.16
CA THR A 15 3.83 9.37 0.23
C THR A 15 5.34 9.48 0.47
N GLN A 16 6.16 8.97 -0.45
CA GLN A 16 7.61 9.14 -0.41
C GLN A 16 8.00 10.62 -0.42
N TYR A 17 7.46 11.41 -1.36
CA TYR A 17 7.80 12.84 -1.46
C TYR A 17 7.41 13.63 -0.20
N ARG A 18 6.24 13.33 0.38
CA ARG A 18 5.79 14.01 1.60
C ARG A 18 6.63 13.64 2.81
N LEU A 19 6.86 12.35 3.04
CA LEU A 19 7.60 11.90 4.21
C LEU A 19 9.11 12.22 4.12
N PHE A 20 9.66 12.23 2.90
CA PHE A 20 11.03 12.70 2.67
C PHE A 20 11.23 14.14 3.16
N ARG A 21 10.25 15.03 2.94
CA ARG A 21 10.31 16.43 3.41
C ARG A 21 10.32 16.58 4.93
N TYR A 22 9.89 15.55 5.65
CA TYR A 22 9.96 15.47 7.12
C TYR A 22 11.25 14.81 7.62
N GLY A 23 12.23 14.55 6.75
CA GLY A 23 13.51 13.94 7.11
C GLY A 23 13.43 12.43 7.32
N ILE A 24 12.34 11.78 6.92
CA ILE A 24 12.17 10.32 7.05
C ILE A 24 12.88 9.63 5.87
N THR A 25 13.74 8.66 6.16
CA THR A 25 14.31 7.78 5.13
C THR A 25 13.21 6.89 4.56
N ILE A 26 12.86 7.11 3.29
CA ILE A 26 11.72 6.44 2.67
C ILE A 26 11.98 6.15 1.20
N SER A 27 11.48 4.99 0.76
CA SER A 27 11.49 4.58 -0.65
C SER A 27 10.13 3.99 -1.05
N ALA A 28 9.66 4.32 -2.24
CA ALA A 28 8.45 3.80 -2.85
C ALA A 28 8.80 2.79 -3.96
N GLN A 29 8.18 1.62 -3.88
CA GLN A 29 8.35 0.52 -4.83
C GLN A 29 7.00 0.18 -5.43
N CYS A 30 6.92 0.29 -6.76
CA CYS A 30 5.69 0.07 -7.51
C CYS A 30 5.78 -1.14 -8.46
N ASP A 31 6.90 -1.85 -8.44
CA ASP A 31 7.10 -3.10 -9.18
C ASP A 31 7.04 -4.29 -8.19
N PRO A 32 6.29 -5.36 -8.51
CA PRO A 32 6.17 -6.53 -7.62
C PRO A 32 7.49 -7.20 -7.23
N TYR A 33 8.45 -7.28 -8.15
CA TYR A 33 9.74 -7.89 -7.86
C TYR A 33 10.55 -6.99 -6.93
N LEU A 34 10.59 -5.68 -7.20
CA LEU A 34 11.30 -4.74 -6.33
C LEU A 34 10.65 -4.63 -4.95
N MET A 35 9.33 -4.73 -4.83
CA MET A 35 8.63 -4.77 -3.54
C MET A 35 9.09 -5.98 -2.71
N ARG A 36 9.13 -7.18 -3.30
CA ARG A 36 9.62 -8.39 -2.60
C ARG A 36 11.10 -8.32 -2.25
N MET A 37 11.94 -7.85 -3.18
CA MET A 37 13.37 -7.65 -2.91
C MET A 37 13.56 -6.69 -1.73
N THR A 38 12.89 -5.54 -1.76
CA THR A 38 12.95 -4.56 -0.66
C THR A 38 12.45 -5.17 0.65
N ALA A 39 11.31 -5.86 0.64
CA ALA A 39 10.75 -6.52 1.81
C ALA A 39 11.72 -7.52 2.47
N SER A 40 12.49 -8.27 1.66
CA SER A 40 13.49 -9.21 2.17
C SER A 40 14.72 -8.59 2.84
N THR A 41 14.91 -7.27 2.67
CA THR A 41 16.02 -6.52 3.29
C THR A 41 15.62 -5.81 4.59
N LEU A 42 14.33 -5.84 4.95
CA LEU A 42 13.83 -5.15 6.13
C LEU A 42 14.23 -5.88 7.41
N LYS A 43 14.23 -5.14 8.51
CA LYS A 43 14.60 -5.62 9.84
C LYS A 43 13.65 -5.07 10.91
N PRO A 44 13.71 -5.59 12.15
CA PRO A 44 13.00 -4.98 13.28
C PRO A 44 13.30 -3.49 13.38
N GLY A 45 12.24 -2.67 13.48
CA GLY A 45 12.31 -1.21 13.49
C GLY A 45 11.98 -0.55 12.16
N ASP A 46 12.01 -1.29 11.04
CA ASP A 46 11.56 -0.79 9.75
C ASP A 46 10.03 -0.84 9.63
N LEU A 47 9.49 -0.04 8.70
CA LEU A 47 8.06 0.12 8.48
C LEU A 47 7.71 0.00 6.99
N VAL A 48 6.75 -0.88 6.69
CA VAL A 48 6.09 -0.94 5.38
C VAL A 48 4.79 -0.15 5.43
N ILE A 49 4.61 0.75 4.47
CA ILE A 49 3.31 1.37 4.17
C ILE A 49 2.80 0.72 2.89
N ALA A 50 1.70 -0.02 2.97
CA ALA A 50 1.08 -0.71 1.85
C ALA A 50 -0.19 0.02 1.40
N ILE A 51 -0.28 0.38 0.13
CA ILE A 51 -1.39 1.12 -0.45
C ILE A 51 -2.06 0.24 -1.50
N SER A 52 -3.33 -0.08 -1.30
CA SER A 52 -4.15 -0.81 -2.27
C SER A 52 -5.61 -0.42 -2.09
N ALA A 53 -6.21 0.18 -3.13
CA ALA A 53 -7.60 0.63 -3.07
C ALA A 53 -8.58 -0.51 -2.73
N THR A 54 -8.40 -1.69 -3.33
CA THR A 54 -9.28 -2.85 -3.10
C THR A 54 -8.84 -3.73 -1.93
N GLY A 55 -7.58 -3.64 -1.51
CA GLY A 55 -7.01 -4.49 -0.46
C GLY A 55 -6.87 -5.96 -0.84
N ARG A 56 -6.99 -6.28 -2.14
CA ARG A 56 -6.95 -7.63 -2.70
C ARG A 56 -5.79 -7.84 -3.69
N THR A 57 -4.89 -6.86 -3.80
CA THR A 57 -3.74 -6.95 -4.68
C THR A 57 -2.72 -7.95 -4.13
N ARG A 58 -2.68 -9.15 -4.71
CA ARG A 58 -1.93 -10.28 -4.16
C ARG A 58 -0.44 -9.98 -4.01
N GLU A 59 0.17 -9.31 -4.98
CA GLU A 59 1.59 -8.95 -4.95
C GLU A 59 1.94 -8.00 -3.80
N VAL A 60 1.03 -7.09 -3.45
CA VAL A 60 1.21 -6.18 -2.31
C VAL A 60 1.04 -6.95 -1.00
N ILE A 61 0.06 -7.85 -0.91
CA ILE A 61 -0.17 -8.68 0.27
C ILE A 61 1.04 -9.58 0.53
N GLU A 62 1.52 -10.30 -0.48
CA GLU A 62 2.71 -11.16 -0.40
C GLU A 62 3.96 -10.37 0.04
N ALA A 63 4.16 -9.16 -0.50
CA ALA A 63 5.29 -8.32 -0.10
C ALA A 63 5.20 -7.86 1.37
N VAL A 64 3.99 -7.60 1.87
CA VAL A 64 3.78 -7.25 3.29
C VAL A 64 3.98 -8.46 4.19
N GLU A 65 3.46 -9.62 3.82
CA GLU A 65 3.69 -10.87 4.57
C GLU A 65 5.18 -11.19 4.66
N LEU A 66 5.92 -11.04 3.55
CA LEU A 66 7.36 -11.20 3.53
C LEU A 66 8.06 -10.19 4.46
N ALA A 67 7.68 -8.92 4.42
CA ALA A 67 8.22 -7.91 5.34
C ALA A 67 8.00 -8.28 6.81
N LYS A 68 6.80 -8.79 7.15
CA LYS A 68 6.48 -9.27 8.50
C LYS A 68 7.25 -10.52 8.89
N HIS A 69 7.55 -11.41 7.94
CA HIS A 69 8.44 -12.54 8.18
C HIS A 69 9.82 -12.07 8.66
N TYR A 70 10.31 -10.95 8.13
CA TYR A 70 11.53 -10.27 8.60
C TYR A 70 11.33 -9.32 9.80
N ARG A 71 10.16 -9.38 10.44
CA ARG A 71 9.77 -8.60 11.64
C ARG A 71 9.72 -7.09 11.43
N ALA A 72 9.50 -6.63 10.20
CA ALA A 72 9.12 -5.25 9.96
C ALA A 72 7.67 -5.01 10.36
N ASN A 73 7.36 -3.78 10.81
CA ASN A 73 5.98 -3.36 11.07
C ASN A 73 5.30 -2.99 9.75
N ALA A 74 3.96 -3.07 9.70
CA ALA A 74 3.19 -2.76 8.51
C ALA A 74 1.94 -1.91 8.80
N ILE A 75 1.74 -0.87 7.99
CA ILE A 75 0.53 -0.04 7.93
C ILE A 75 -0.11 -0.21 6.56
N CYS A 76 -1.43 -0.42 6.50
CA CYS A 76 -2.16 -0.40 5.23
C CYS A 76 -3.05 0.83 5.08
N VAL A 77 -3.12 1.35 3.86
CA VAL A 77 -4.15 2.27 3.38
C VAL A 77 -5.00 1.54 2.36
N THR A 78 -6.23 1.18 2.72
CA THR A 78 -7.04 0.24 1.93
C THR A 78 -8.54 0.26 2.27
N ALA A 79 -9.35 -0.52 1.55
CA ALA A 79 -10.75 -0.74 1.89
C ALA A 79 -10.90 -1.59 3.18
N PRO A 80 -11.97 -1.39 3.96
CA PRO A 80 -12.21 -2.13 5.20
C PRO A 80 -12.40 -3.64 4.95
N GLU A 81 -12.03 -4.45 5.95
CA GLU A 81 -12.26 -5.91 5.98
C GLU A 81 -11.64 -6.71 4.82
N THR A 82 -10.52 -6.24 4.27
CA THR A 82 -9.80 -6.89 3.16
C THR A 82 -8.66 -7.79 3.65
N GLU A 83 -8.13 -8.64 2.76
CA GLU A 83 -6.97 -9.49 3.05
C GLU A 83 -5.76 -8.68 3.51
N LEU A 84 -5.50 -7.52 2.88
CA LEU A 84 -4.42 -6.63 3.28
C LEU A 84 -4.56 -6.12 4.73
N THR A 85 -5.79 -5.86 5.20
CA THR A 85 -6.01 -5.43 6.60
C THR A 85 -5.67 -6.52 7.61
N ARG A 86 -5.77 -7.80 7.24
CA ARG A 86 -5.49 -8.93 8.14
C ARG A 86 -4.00 -9.08 8.43
N VAL A 87 -3.15 -8.73 7.46
CA VAL A 87 -1.71 -8.87 7.58
C VAL A 87 -1.05 -7.63 8.21
N CYS A 88 -1.63 -6.43 8.10
CA CYS A 88 -1.07 -5.20 8.66
C CYS A 88 -1.39 -4.97 10.14
N ASP A 89 -0.47 -4.28 10.84
CA ASP A 89 -0.58 -3.94 12.26
C ASP A 89 -1.48 -2.73 12.49
N VAL A 90 -1.38 -1.73 11.62
CA VAL A 90 -2.25 -0.54 11.63
C VAL A 90 -3.07 -0.47 10.35
N ARG A 91 -4.37 -0.23 10.50
CA ARG A 91 -5.35 -0.28 9.41
C ARG A 91 -5.96 1.11 9.19
N LEU A 92 -5.47 1.82 8.18
CA LEU A 92 -6.06 3.09 7.72
C LEU A 92 -7.10 2.76 6.64
N THR A 93 -8.32 2.44 7.07
CA THR A 93 -9.37 1.99 6.15
C THR A 93 -10.18 3.15 5.61
N ILE A 94 -10.43 3.14 4.30
CA ILE A 94 -11.29 4.11 3.61
C ILE A 94 -12.38 3.34 2.87
N ALA A 95 -13.63 3.62 3.21
CA ALA A 95 -14.78 3.14 2.45
C ALA A 95 -15.03 4.10 1.29
N VAL A 96 -14.56 3.74 0.09
CA VAL A 96 -14.97 4.44 -1.13
C VAL A 96 -16.22 3.73 -1.67
N PRO A 97 -17.39 4.39 -1.70
CA PRO A 97 -18.58 3.79 -2.28
C PRO A 97 -18.34 3.56 -3.78
N GLU A 98 -18.35 2.30 -4.20
CA GLU A 98 -18.48 1.96 -5.61
C GLU A 98 -19.96 2.05 -6.00
N TYR A 99 -20.26 2.88 -7.00
CA TYR A 99 -21.62 2.95 -7.52
C TYR A 99 -21.92 1.68 -8.32
N PRO A 100 -23.12 1.09 -8.18
CA PRO A 100 -23.51 -0.15 -8.88
C PRO A 100 -23.58 0.00 -10.40
N ASP A 101 -23.59 1.24 -10.90
CA ASP A 101 -23.59 1.56 -12.32
C ASP A 101 -22.15 1.65 -12.84
N THR A 102 -21.68 0.57 -13.47
CA THR A 102 -20.32 0.46 -14.02
C THR A 102 -20.01 1.51 -15.11
N LEU A 103 -21.04 2.10 -15.73
CA LEU A 103 -20.90 3.15 -16.74
C LEU A 103 -20.72 4.55 -16.11
N LYS A 104 -21.02 4.70 -14.82
CA LYS A 104 -20.72 5.93 -14.09
C LYS A 104 -19.30 5.86 -13.54
N PRO A 105 -18.37 6.72 -14.00
CA PRO A 105 -17.06 6.80 -13.40
C PRO A 105 -17.19 7.11 -11.90
N THR A 106 -16.59 6.26 -11.07
CA THR A 106 -16.52 6.49 -9.62
C THR A 106 -15.73 7.77 -9.32
N ALA A 107 -15.98 8.38 -8.17
CA ALA A 107 -15.23 9.56 -7.72
C ALA A 107 -13.71 9.32 -7.72
N SER A 108 -13.27 8.09 -7.46
CA SER A 108 -11.87 7.67 -7.53
C SER A 108 -11.26 7.76 -8.93
N ARG A 109 -12.05 7.68 -10.00
CA ARG A 109 -11.61 7.82 -11.40
C ARG A 109 -11.56 9.27 -11.88
N TYR A 110 -12.22 10.20 -11.18
CA TYR A 110 -12.11 11.64 -11.46
C TYR A 110 -10.89 12.29 -10.79
N ALA A 111 -10.32 11.65 -9.78
CA ALA A 111 -9.19 12.18 -9.03
C ALA A 111 -7.83 12.05 -9.76
N PHE A 112 -7.80 11.38 -10.93
CA PHE A 112 -6.61 11.13 -11.73
C PHE A 112 -6.84 11.43 -13.20
#